data_AF-A0A836RLG7-F1
#
_entry.id   AF-A0A836RLG7-F1
#
_cell.length_a   1.000
_cell.length_b   1.000
_cell.length_c   1.000
_cell.angle_alpha   90.00
_cell.angle_beta   90.00
_cell.angle_gamma   90.00
#
_symmetry.space_group_name_H-M   'P 1'
#
loop_
_entity.id
_entity.type
_entity.pdbx_description
1 polymer ?
#
loop_
_entity_poly.entity_id
_entity_poly.type
_entity_poly.pdbx_seq_one_letter_code
_entity_poly.pdbx_strand_id
1 'polypeptide(L)'
;MDRRFGWRLDPAGGGCVGAARCKRISCHLTVDASQKVGRCNRKLWACIGYDPLYAATVREESVAFWQLVRRTRAIRYVRCHNIFSDGLAQRACGPVRRMLQSGELRSPRDNRPASPSEAYFGCRIYTEDELGRPNYNFWHLDHVYDIFLSAGVKPIVECDFMPDALAEGDPVRNYGGGLVNTPRDYRKWRDLVYQTVRHCIARYGRQEVRTWYWEVWNEPDLAAYFIDGGRP
;
A
#
# COMPACT_ATOMS: atom_id res chain seq x y z
N MET A 1 6.16 -41.51 19.01
CA MET A 1 6.18 -40.85 20.34
C MET A 1 5.08 -39.81 20.34
N ASP A 2 3.95 -40.16 20.93
CA ASP A 2 2.75 -39.32 21.02
C ASP A 2 3.00 -38.24 22.08
N ARG A 3 3.25 -36.99 21.67
CA ARG A 3 3.44 -35.87 22.63
C ARG A 3 2.13 -35.10 22.74
N ARG A 4 1.38 -35.37 23.82
CA ARG A 4 0.19 -34.58 24.17
C ARG A 4 0.66 -33.27 24.82
N PHE A 5 0.41 -32.16 24.17
CA PHE A 5 0.64 -30.83 24.73
C PHE A 5 -0.67 -30.26 25.24
N GLY A 6 -0.85 -30.20 26.56
CA GLY A 6 -1.95 -29.50 27.20
C GLY A 6 -1.53 -28.08 27.56
N TRP A 7 -2.10 -27.08 26.90
CA TRP A 7 -1.89 -25.67 27.27
C TRP A 7 -3.07 -25.19 28.12
N ARG A 8 -2.80 -24.69 29.33
CA ARG A 8 -3.74 -23.88 30.12
C ARG A 8 -3.34 -22.42 29.96
N LEU A 9 -4.23 -21.60 29.42
CA LEU A 9 -4.07 -20.14 29.45
C LEU A 9 -4.58 -19.65 30.80
N ASP A 10 -3.67 -19.24 31.68
CA ASP A 10 -4.03 -18.56 32.93
C ASP A 10 -3.95 -17.04 32.71
N PRO A 11 -5.05 -16.28 32.91
CA PRO A 11 -5.03 -14.84 32.74
C PRO A 11 -4.49 -14.20 34.03
N ALA A 12 -3.17 -14.13 34.15
CA ALA A 12 -2.55 -13.23 35.12
C ALA A 12 -2.36 -11.85 34.48
N GLY A 13 -3.21 -10.89 34.86
CA GLY A 13 -2.90 -9.47 34.86
C GLY A 13 -3.18 -8.70 33.56
N GLY A 14 -4.37 -8.12 33.46
CA GLY A 14 -4.70 -7.11 32.46
C GLY A 14 -6.06 -6.52 32.76
N GLY A 15 -6.11 -5.52 33.64
CA GLY A 15 -7.35 -4.83 34.01
C GLY A 15 -7.89 -4.02 32.83
N CYS A 16 -9.05 -4.41 32.32
CA CYS A 16 -9.91 -3.54 31.52
C CYS A 16 -11.31 -3.51 32.13
N VAL A 17 -11.82 -2.29 32.24
CA VAL A 17 -13.10 -1.91 32.85
C VAL A 17 -14.26 -2.45 32.01
N GLY A 18 -15.17 -3.18 32.65
CA GLY A 18 -16.40 -3.70 32.03
C GLY A 18 -16.76 -5.10 32.55
N ALA A 19 -17.54 -5.17 33.63
CA ALA A 19 -17.98 -6.42 34.23
C ALA A 19 -19.06 -7.12 33.39
N ALA A 20 -18.68 -7.70 32.24
CA ALA A 20 -19.44 -8.78 31.63
C ALA A 20 -18.88 -10.11 32.16
N ARG A 21 -19.72 -10.93 32.80
CA ARG A 21 -19.35 -12.27 33.25
C ARG A 21 -18.95 -13.12 32.03
N CYS A 22 -17.65 -13.20 31.75
CA CYS A 22 -17.13 -14.11 30.75
C CYS A 22 -17.31 -15.54 31.27
N LYS A 23 -18.27 -16.31 30.71
CA LYS A 23 -18.37 -17.74 30.97
C LYS A 23 -17.10 -18.40 30.45
N ARG A 24 -16.26 -18.92 31.35
CA ARG A 24 -15.10 -19.75 30.98
C ARG A 24 -15.60 -21.00 30.27
N ILE A 25 -15.35 -21.09 28.98
CA ILE A 25 -15.50 -22.33 28.21
C ILE A 25 -14.12 -23.00 28.20
N SER A 26 -14.03 -24.21 28.71
CA SER A 26 -12.84 -25.04 28.56
C SER A 26 -12.93 -25.82 27.25
N CYS A 27 -11.86 -25.80 26.46
CA CYS A 27 -11.70 -26.69 25.31
C CYS A 27 -10.42 -27.52 25.48
N HIS A 28 -10.45 -28.76 25.00
CA HIS A 28 -9.29 -29.64 24.98
C HIS A 28 -8.83 -29.79 23.52
N LEU A 29 -7.63 -29.29 23.22
CA LEU A 29 -7.03 -29.39 21.90
C LEU A 29 -6.05 -30.57 21.86
N THR A 30 -6.14 -31.41 20.84
CA THR A 30 -5.18 -32.49 20.59
C THR A 30 -4.63 -32.32 19.17
N VAL A 31 -3.31 -32.41 19.04
CA VAL A 31 -2.61 -32.30 17.75
C VAL A 31 -1.84 -33.59 17.54
N ASP A 32 -2.25 -34.39 16.56
CA ASP A 32 -1.51 -35.56 16.10
C ASP A 32 -0.65 -35.17 14.89
N ALA A 33 0.67 -35.07 15.09
CA ALA A 33 1.60 -34.69 14.05
C ALA A 33 1.83 -35.80 12.99
N SER A 34 1.40 -37.04 13.26
CA SER A 34 1.48 -38.15 12.29
C SER A 34 0.34 -38.12 11.28
N GLN A 35 -0.78 -37.48 11.63
CA GLN A 35 -1.94 -37.36 10.75
C GLN A 35 -1.81 -36.15 9.81
N LYS A 36 -1.46 -36.41 8.54
CA LYS A 36 -1.39 -35.37 7.51
C LYS A 36 -2.75 -35.14 6.84
N VAL A 37 -3.38 -34.02 7.15
CA VAL A 37 -4.71 -33.65 6.58
C VAL A 37 -4.59 -32.92 5.23
N GLY A 38 -3.49 -32.20 4.99
CA GLY A 38 -3.30 -31.44 3.75
C GLY A 38 -2.07 -30.54 3.79
N ARG A 39 -1.83 -29.78 2.71
CA ARG A 39 -0.75 -28.79 2.67
C ARG A 39 -1.26 -27.47 3.21
N CYS A 40 -0.59 -26.92 4.23
CA CYS A 40 -0.83 -25.55 4.66
C CYS A 40 -0.36 -24.57 3.57
N ASN A 41 -1.27 -23.78 3.01
CA ASN A 41 -0.92 -22.74 2.05
C ASN A 41 -0.32 -21.53 2.77
N ARG A 42 1.00 -21.57 2.97
CA ARG A 42 1.75 -20.48 3.62
C ARG A 42 1.67 -19.14 2.88
N LYS A 43 1.24 -19.12 1.61
CA LYS A 43 1.16 -17.89 0.80
C LYS A 43 -0.15 -17.12 1.02
N LEU A 44 -1.18 -17.76 1.55
CA LEU A 44 -2.50 -17.14 1.73
C LEU A 44 -2.43 -15.91 2.64
N TRP A 45 -1.57 -15.96 3.66
CA TRP A 45 -1.41 -14.91 4.67
C TRP A 45 -0.10 -14.14 4.52
N ALA A 46 0.58 -14.25 3.38
CA ALA A 46 1.89 -13.64 3.13
C ALA A 46 1.77 -12.26 2.46
N CYS A 47 0.71 -11.52 2.76
CA CYS A 47 0.44 -10.21 2.18
C CYS A 47 0.32 -9.18 3.31
N ILE A 48 0.83 -7.98 3.08
CA ILE A 48 0.63 -6.82 3.96
C ILE A 48 0.16 -5.63 3.13
N GLY A 49 -0.48 -4.67 3.79
CA GLY A 49 -0.71 -3.36 3.22
C GLY A 49 -0.47 -2.25 4.22
N TYR A 50 -0.13 -1.08 3.70
CA TYR A 50 0.12 0.13 4.48
C TYR A 50 0.05 1.35 3.55
N ASP A 51 -0.04 2.53 4.16
CA ASP A 51 -0.12 3.78 3.43
C ASP A 51 0.77 4.89 3.99
N PRO A 52 1.21 5.82 3.13
CA PRO A 52 1.06 5.81 1.66
C PRO A 52 2.27 5.18 0.94
N LEU A 53 2.09 4.69 -0.30
CA LEU A 53 3.07 3.88 -1.02
C LEU A 53 4.49 4.46 -1.01
N TYR A 54 4.69 5.70 -1.46
CA TYR A 54 6.04 6.24 -1.61
C TYR A 54 6.65 6.60 -0.25
N ALA A 55 6.00 7.52 0.49
CA ALA A 55 6.56 8.06 1.72
C ALA A 55 6.83 6.99 2.80
N ALA A 56 5.97 5.98 2.96
CA ALA A 56 6.22 4.95 3.97
C ALA A 56 7.31 3.96 3.55
N THR A 57 7.52 3.76 2.24
CA THR A 57 8.50 2.78 1.74
C THR A 57 9.94 3.27 1.86
N VAL A 58 10.20 4.52 1.46
CA VAL A 58 11.56 5.05 1.26
C VAL A 58 12.18 5.69 2.51
N ARG A 59 11.43 5.72 3.62
CA ARG A 59 11.88 6.27 4.90
C ARG A 59 13.08 5.52 5.46
N GLU A 60 14.00 6.26 6.08
CA GLU A 60 15.18 5.68 6.74
C GLU A 60 14.75 4.69 7.84
N GLU A 61 13.68 5.01 8.57
CA GLU A 61 13.13 4.15 9.62
C GLU A 61 12.57 2.83 9.07
N SER A 62 12.16 2.79 7.80
CA SER A 62 11.64 1.61 7.13
C SER A 62 12.73 0.63 6.70
N VAL A 63 14.02 1.02 6.74
CA VAL A 63 15.13 0.14 6.34
C VAL A 63 15.18 -1.13 7.21
N ALA A 64 15.03 -1.00 8.53
CA ALA A 64 15.03 -2.15 9.44
C ALA A 64 13.85 -3.10 9.15
N PHE A 65 12.70 -2.53 8.79
CA PHE A 65 11.53 -3.30 8.38
C PHE A 65 11.80 -4.13 7.12
N TRP A 66 12.35 -3.51 6.06
CA TRP A 66 12.67 -4.24 4.81
C TRP A 66 13.75 -5.31 5.00
N GLN A 67 14.72 -5.08 5.89
CA GLN A 67 15.68 -6.12 6.27
C GLN A 67 15.01 -7.30 6.97
N LEU A 68 14.05 -7.05 7.86
CA LEU A 68 13.28 -8.10 8.53
C LEU A 68 12.43 -8.89 7.53
N VAL A 69 11.75 -8.20 6.61
CA VAL A 69 10.97 -8.81 5.52
C VAL A 69 11.86 -9.77 4.72
N ARG A 70 13.04 -9.30 4.28
CA ARG A 70 13.99 -10.09 3.50
C ARG A 70 14.50 -11.31 4.25
N ARG A 71 14.82 -11.16 5.54
CA ARG A 71 15.35 -12.24 6.39
C ARG A 71 14.33 -13.33 6.67
N THR A 72 13.10 -12.94 7.00
CA THR A 72 12.05 -13.88 7.42
C THR A 72 11.40 -14.59 6.23
N ARG A 73 11.32 -13.93 5.07
CA ARG A 73 10.55 -14.40 3.90
C ARG A 73 9.09 -14.75 4.24
N ALA A 74 8.57 -14.16 5.32
CA ALA A 74 7.20 -14.38 5.79
C ALA A 74 6.19 -13.63 4.91
N ILE A 75 6.60 -12.49 4.38
CA ILE A 75 5.82 -11.65 3.47
C ILE A 75 6.28 -11.91 2.04
N ARG A 76 5.32 -11.94 1.11
CA ARG A 76 5.52 -12.14 -0.31
C ARG A 76 4.94 -11.03 -1.16
N TYR A 77 3.83 -10.43 -0.73
CA TYR A 77 3.19 -9.34 -1.45
C TYR A 77 2.94 -8.12 -0.56
N VAL A 78 3.00 -6.93 -1.17
CA VAL A 78 2.70 -5.65 -0.54
C VAL A 78 1.66 -4.92 -1.38
N ARG A 79 0.58 -4.44 -0.77
CA ARG A 79 -0.50 -3.65 -1.39
C ARG A 79 -0.57 -2.28 -0.72
N CYS A 80 -0.49 -1.20 -1.47
CA CYS A 80 -0.53 0.17 -0.92
C CYS A 80 -1.31 1.07 -1.86
N HIS A 81 -1.93 2.10 -1.30
CA HIS A 81 -2.60 3.14 -2.07
C HIS A 81 -1.63 4.16 -2.68
N ASN A 82 -2.14 4.95 -3.61
CA ASN A 82 -1.55 6.16 -4.19
C ASN A 82 -0.45 5.95 -5.24
N ILE A 83 -0.47 4.89 -6.05
CA ILE A 83 0.54 4.77 -7.12
C ILE A 83 0.55 5.97 -8.08
N PHE A 84 -0.62 6.49 -8.47
CA PHE A 84 -0.78 7.54 -9.46
C PHE A 84 -0.95 8.94 -8.88
N SER A 85 -1.19 9.06 -7.57
CA SER A 85 -1.35 10.35 -6.89
C SER A 85 -0.09 11.21 -7.00
N ASP A 86 -0.27 12.52 -7.16
CA ASP A 86 0.81 13.50 -7.32
C ASP A 86 1.65 13.74 -6.06
N GLY A 87 1.17 13.26 -4.89
CA GLY A 87 1.90 13.35 -3.62
C GLY A 87 2.04 14.77 -3.06
N LEU A 88 1.16 15.72 -3.41
CA LEU A 88 1.22 17.07 -2.84
C LEU A 88 0.66 17.12 -1.42
N ALA A 89 1.55 16.94 -0.47
CA ALA A 89 1.19 16.88 0.93
C ALA A 89 0.61 18.15 1.53
N GLN A 90 0.89 19.33 0.94
CA GLN A 90 0.26 20.60 1.29
C GLN A 90 -1.28 20.53 1.36
N ARG A 91 -1.89 19.58 0.64
CA ARG A 91 -3.34 19.38 0.55
C ARG A 91 -3.86 18.17 1.34
N ALA A 92 -3.00 17.47 2.08
CA ALA A 92 -3.39 16.32 2.90
C ALA A 92 -3.98 16.77 4.25
N CYS A 93 -4.90 15.97 4.80
CA CYS A 93 -5.58 16.24 6.07
C CYS A 93 -5.10 15.30 7.19
N GLY A 94 -5.41 15.65 8.45
CA GLY A 94 -5.26 14.74 9.59
C GLY A 94 -3.81 14.33 9.94
N PRO A 95 -3.52 13.04 10.19
CA PRO A 95 -2.19 12.55 10.58
C PRO A 95 -1.09 12.91 9.57
N VAL A 96 -1.45 12.95 8.29
CA VAL A 96 -0.55 13.23 7.19
C VAL A 96 -0.08 14.70 7.21
N ARG A 97 -0.98 15.64 7.54
CA ARG A 97 -0.62 17.06 7.76
C ARG A 97 0.33 17.23 8.93
N ARG A 98 0.18 16.43 9.99
CA ARG A 98 1.09 16.47 11.16
C ARG A 98 2.51 16.04 10.79
N MET A 99 2.66 14.98 10.00
CA MET A 99 3.96 14.49 9.52
C MET A 99 4.71 15.53 8.66
N LEU A 100 3.98 16.38 7.93
CA LEU A 100 4.60 17.49 7.20
C LEU A 100 5.11 18.58 8.12
N GLN A 101 4.28 18.95 9.10
CA GLN A 101 4.57 20.06 10.01
C GLN A 101 5.73 19.72 10.96
N SER A 102 5.99 18.44 11.23
CA SER A 102 7.12 18.00 12.06
C SER A 102 8.47 17.93 11.34
N GLY A 103 8.51 18.09 10.00
CA GLY A 103 9.76 18.04 9.22
C GLY A 103 10.39 16.64 9.12
N GLU A 104 9.64 15.60 9.46
CA GLU A 104 10.09 14.20 9.42
C GLU A 104 10.27 13.66 8.00
N LEU A 105 9.56 14.23 7.02
CA LEU A 105 9.69 13.84 5.62
C LEU A 105 10.99 14.39 5.02
N ARG A 106 11.75 13.54 4.33
CA ARG A 106 13.03 13.88 3.71
C ARG A 106 12.94 13.91 2.20
N SER A 107 13.63 14.86 1.58
CA SER A 107 13.73 15.00 0.14
C SER A 107 14.42 13.78 -0.46
N PRO A 108 13.84 13.14 -1.48
CA PRO A 108 14.45 11.98 -2.14
C PRO A 108 15.74 12.28 -2.92
N ARG A 109 16.02 13.55 -3.21
CA ARG A 109 17.18 13.95 -4.03
C ARG A 109 18.46 14.14 -3.21
N ASP A 110 18.32 14.64 -2.00
CA ASP A 110 19.42 15.21 -1.21
C ASP A 110 19.24 15.03 0.32
N ASN A 111 18.23 14.26 0.77
CA ASN A 111 17.97 13.91 2.16
C ASN A 111 17.77 15.09 3.15
N ARG A 112 17.63 16.32 2.65
CA ARG A 112 17.21 17.48 3.47
C ARG A 112 15.75 17.33 3.89
N PRO A 113 15.24 18.11 4.87
CA PRO A 113 13.79 18.19 5.11
C PRO A 113 13.05 18.46 3.80
N ALA A 114 12.11 17.58 3.46
CA ALA A 114 11.29 17.71 2.27
C ALA A 114 10.52 19.02 2.38
N SER A 115 10.60 19.87 1.36
CA SER A 115 9.67 20.97 1.25
C SER A 115 8.24 20.40 1.15
N PRO A 116 7.19 21.20 1.43
CA PRO A 116 5.83 20.71 1.29
C PRO A 116 5.47 20.26 -0.15
N SER A 117 6.24 20.69 -1.16
CA SER A 117 6.18 20.21 -2.55
C SER A 117 6.96 18.92 -2.82
N GLU A 118 7.71 18.40 -1.85
CA GLU A 118 8.57 17.21 -1.95
C GLU A 118 8.13 16.05 -1.04
N ALA A 119 7.12 16.28 -0.21
CA ALA A 119 6.55 15.28 0.65
C ALA A 119 5.61 14.36 -0.13
N TYR A 120 6.17 13.55 -1.04
CA TYR A 120 5.39 12.73 -1.95
C TYR A 120 4.76 11.52 -1.25
N PHE A 121 3.43 11.44 -1.23
CA PHE A 121 2.71 10.25 -0.77
C PHE A 121 2.52 9.20 -1.88
N GLY A 122 2.33 9.65 -3.12
CA GLY A 122 2.24 8.79 -4.31
C GLY A 122 3.46 8.89 -5.22
N CYS A 123 3.43 8.22 -6.37
CA CYS A 123 4.58 8.19 -7.29
C CYS A 123 4.57 9.27 -8.37
N ARG A 124 3.48 10.04 -8.53
CA ARG A 124 3.34 11.12 -9.53
C ARG A 124 3.77 10.66 -10.93
N ILE A 125 3.18 9.55 -11.37
CA ILE A 125 3.55 8.93 -12.66
C ILE A 125 3.12 9.79 -13.84
N TYR A 126 2.02 10.53 -13.70
CA TYR A 126 1.38 11.26 -14.78
C TYR A 126 1.36 12.76 -14.51
N THR A 127 1.82 13.55 -15.48
CA THR A 127 1.54 14.98 -15.56
C THR A 127 1.15 15.34 -17.00
N GLU A 128 0.70 16.57 -17.23
CA GLU A 128 0.49 17.10 -18.58
C GLU A 128 1.33 18.37 -18.78
N ASP A 129 1.75 18.63 -20.02
CA ASP A 129 2.31 19.93 -20.40
C ASP A 129 1.20 20.97 -20.67
N GLU A 130 1.60 22.18 -21.07
CA GLU A 130 0.68 23.29 -21.37
C GLU A 130 -0.31 22.98 -22.51
N LEU A 131 0.00 22.01 -23.37
CA LEU A 131 -0.86 21.57 -24.47
C LEU A 131 -1.73 20.35 -24.08
N GLY A 132 -1.70 19.94 -22.81
CA GLY A 132 -2.43 18.79 -22.31
C GLY A 132 -1.85 17.45 -22.77
N ARG A 133 -0.58 17.41 -23.19
CA ARG A 133 0.07 16.15 -23.63
C ARG A 133 0.61 15.40 -22.41
N PRO A 134 0.36 14.08 -22.30
CA PRO A 134 0.88 13.27 -21.19
C PRO A 134 2.40 13.29 -21.09
N ASN A 135 2.90 13.47 -19.88
CA ASN A 135 4.29 13.28 -19.49
C ASN A 135 4.35 12.19 -18.42
N TYR A 136 5.19 11.17 -18.64
CA TYR A 136 5.33 10.04 -17.73
C TYR A 136 6.67 10.07 -17.00
N ASN A 137 6.65 9.94 -15.67
CA ASN A 137 7.85 9.87 -14.83
C ASN A 137 7.75 8.71 -13.83
N PHE A 138 8.58 7.68 -14.01
CA PHE A 138 8.55 6.48 -13.19
C PHE A 138 9.58 6.47 -12.06
N TRP A 139 10.31 7.55 -11.82
CA TRP A 139 11.43 7.56 -10.86
C TRP A 139 11.01 7.12 -9.45
N HIS A 140 9.91 7.67 -8.92
CA HIS A 140 9.41 7.30 -7.58
C HIS A 140 8.91 5.85 -7.54
N LEU A 141 8.24 5.40 -8.61
CA LEU A 141 7.77 4.02 -8.72
C LEU A 141 8.95 3.05 -8.71
N ASP A 142 9.96 3.34 -9.52
CA ASP A 142 11.18 2.52 -9.64
C ASP A 142 11.88 2.40 -8.29
N HIS A 143 12.01 3.52 -7.56
CA HIS A 143 12.65 3.50 -6.24
C HIS A 143 11.91 2.57 -5.25
N VAL A 144 10.58 2.65 -5.20
CA VAL A 144 9.75 1.80 -4.33
C VAL A 144 9.83 0.33 -4.75
N TYR A 145 9.67 0.05 -6.04
CA TYR A 145 9.65 -1.34 -6.54
C TYR A 145 11.03 -1.99 -6.47
N ASP A 146 12.11 -1.24 -6.65
CA ASP A 146 13.47 -1.74 -6.43
C ASP A 146 13.67 -2.14 -4.95
N ILE A 147 13.17 -1.35 -3.99
CA ILE A 147 13.17 -1.72 -2.56
C ILE A 147 12.36 -3.01 -2.35
N PHE A 148 11.13 -3.10 -2.87
CA PHE A 148 10.28 -4.28 -2.71
C PHE A 148 10.96 -5.55 -3.25
N LEU A 149 11.44 -5.50 -4.48
CA LEU A 149 12.06 -6.65 -5.13
C LEU A 149 13.38 -7.04 -4.46
N SER A 150 14.17 -6.05 -4.00
CA SER A 150 15.38 -6.32 -3.23
C SER A 150 15.09 -6.94 -1.85
N ALA A 151 13.94 -6.65 -1.24
CA ALA A 151 13.46 -7.30 -0.03
C ALA A 151 12.82 -8.67 -0.29
N GLY A 152 12.65 -9.07 -1.55
CA GLY A 152 12.07 -10.36 -1.95
C GLY A 152 10.55 -10.40 -1.95
N VAL A 153 9.90 -9.24 -1.93
CA VAL A 153 8.44 -9.07 -2.02
C VAL A 153 8.05 -8.50 -3.38
N LYS A 154 6.78 -8.69 -3.75
CA LYS A 154 6.21 -8.24 -5.03
C LYS A 154 5.05 -7.29 -4.78
N PRO A 155 4.79 -6.32 -5.65
CA PRO A 155 3.62 -5.47 -5.48
C PRO A 155 2.33 -6.23 -5.84
N ILE A 156 1.28 -5.96 -5.07
CA ILE A 156 -0.10 -5.94 -5.58
C ILE A 156 -0.30 -4.49 -6.00
N VAL A 157 -0.31 -4.28 -7.32
CA VAL A 157 -0.37 -2.95 -7.91
C VAL A 157 -1.81 -2.49 -7.90
N GLU A 158 -2.15 -1.64 -6.95
CA GLU A 158 -3.43 -0.94 -6.94
C GLU A 158 -3.34 0.29 -7.85
N CYS A 159 -4.18 0.36 -8.87
CA CYS A 159 -4.20 1.46 -9.83
C CYS A 159 -5.05 2.64 -9.31
N ASP A 160 -4.51 3.38 -8.34
CA ASP A 160 -5.16 4.47 -7.60
C ASP A 160 -4.18 5.62 -7.24
N PHE A 161 -4.59 6.75 -6.70
CA PHE A 161 -5.86 7.43 -6.97
C PHE A 161 -5.68 8.30 -8.24
N MET A 162 -6.58 9.24 -8.52
CA MET A 162 -6.49 10.02 -9.75
C MET A 162 -5.29 11.00 -9.74
N PRO A 163 -4.48 11.09 -10.82
CA PRO A 163 -3.53 12.19 -10.97
C PRO A 163 -4.24 13.55 -11.00
N ASP A 164 -3.64 14.57 -10.39
CA ASP A 164 -4.20 15.93 -10.35
C ASP A 164 -4.43 16.46 -11.78
N ALA A 165 -3.49 16.18 -12.68
CA ALA A 165 -3.58 16.58 -14.09
C ALA A 165 -4.58 15.77 -14.92
N LEU A 166 -5.27 14.77 -14.37
CA LEU A 166 -6.26 13.97 -15.10
C LEU A 166 -7.65 13.96 -14.46
N ALA A 167 -7.78 14.48 -13.24
CA ALA A 167 -9.06 14.57 -12.55
C ALA A 167 -10.07 15.43 -13.31
N GLU A 168 -11.33 14.97 -13.31
CA GLU A 168 -12.49 15.70 -13.81
C GLU A 168 -13.05 16.64 -12.74
N GLY A 169 -13.32 17.89 -13.13
CA GLY A 169 -13.96 18.89 -12.27
C GLY A 169 -13.08 19.35 -11.10
N ASP A 170 -13.75 19.87 -10.06
CA ASP A 170 -13.08 20.37 -8.87
C ASP A 170 -12.43 19.22 -8.07
N PRO A 171 -11.20 19.38 -7.56
CA PRO A 171 -10.50 18.32 -6.84
C PRO A 171 -11.22 17.86 -5.56
N VAL A 172 -11.55 16.57 -5.46
CA VAL A 172 -12.12 15.93 -4.26
C VAL A 172 -11.11 14.92 -3.71
N ARG A 173 -10.66 15.11 -2.48
CA ARG A 173 -9.62 14.27 -1.85
C ARG A 173 -10.17 13.41 -0.72
N ASN A 174 -9.67 12.18 -0.64
CA ASN A 174 -9.87 11.34 0.54
C ASN A 174 -8.99 11.81 1.73
N TYR A 175 -9.09 11.14 2.87
CA TYR A 175 -8.31 11.48 4.07
C TYR A 175 -6.79 11.39 3.86
N GLY A 176 -6.34 10.53 2.94
CA GLY A 176 -4.94 10.32 2.56
C GLY A 176 -4.43 11.30 1.51
N GLY A 177 -5.28 12.20 1.00
CA GLY A 177 -4.93 13.20 -0.02
C GLY A 177 -4.99 12.72 -1.47
N GLY A 178 -5.40 11.48 -1.72
CA GLY A 178 -5.63 10.95 -3.08
C GLY A 178 -6.92 11.52 -3.69
N LEU A 179 -6.90 11.83 -4.99
CA LEU A 179 -8.10 12.34 -5.67
C LEU A 179 -9.06 11.23 -6.06
N VAL A 180 -10.31 11.37 -5.65
CA VAL A 180 -11.35 10.36 -5.86
C VAL A 180 -12.23 10.64 -7.07
N ASN A 181 -11.92 11.70 -7.83
CA ASN A 181 -12.59 12.09 -9.06
C ASN A 181 -12.46 11.00 -10.14
N THR A 182 -13.42 11.00 -11.07
CA THR A 182 -13.30 10.34 -12.37
C THR A 182 -12.20 11.00 -13.21
N PRO A 183 -11.64 10.29 -14.20
CA PRO A 183 -10.74 10.90 -15.16
C PRO A 183 -11.53 11.77 -16.15
N ARG A 184 -11.05 12.99 -16.44
CA ARG A 184 -11.63 13.85 -17.49
C ARG A 184 -11.47 13.27 -18.91
N ASP A 185 -10.58 12.29 -19.07
CA ASP A 185 -10.36 11.55 -20.30
C ASP A 185 -9.98 10.09 -19.98
N TYR A 186 -10.91 9.18 -20.23
CA TYR A 186 -10.72 7.74 -20.03
C TYR A 186 -9.67 7.12 -20.96
N ARG A 187 -9.38 7.73 -22.12
CA ARG A 187 -8.30 7.26 -23.02
C ARG A 187 -6.94 7.54 -22.39
N LYS A 188 -6.77 8.72 -21.79
CA LYS A 188 -5.56 9.07 -21.03
C LYS A 188 -5.39 8.20 -19.78
N TRP A 189 -6.48 7.90 -19.07
CA TRP A 189 -6.44 6.94 -17.95
C TRP A 189 -6.00 5.54 -18.39
N ARG A 190 -6.60 5.02 -19.46
CA ARG A 190 -6.19 3.74 -20.08
C ARG A 190 -4.71 3.77 -20.46
N ASP A 191 -4.25 4.85 -21.09
CA ASP A 191 -2.88 4.99 -21.53
C ASP A 191 -1.91 5.10 -20.34
N LEU A 192 -2.30 5.75 -19.24
CA LEU A 192 -1.54 5.75 -17.98
C LEU A 192 -1.32 4.34 -17.43
N VAL A 193 -2.39 3.54 -17.31
CA VAL A 193 -2.26 2.14 -16.86
C VAL A 193 -1.38 1.35 -17.82
N TYR A 194 -1.59 1.51 -19.14
CA TYR A 194 -0.79 0.84 -20.17
C TYR A 194 0.70 1.18 -20.10
N GLN A 195 1.04 2.48 -20.01
CA GLN A 195 2.44 2.93 -19.93
C GLN A 195 3.10 2.46 -18.64
N THR A 196 2.37 2.44 -17.53
CA THR A 196 2.86 1.93 -16.24
C THR A 196 3.21 0.44 -16.34
N VAL A 197 2.29 -0.39 -16.85
CA VAL A 197 2.56 -1.83 -17.04
C VAL A 197 3.72 -2.05 -18.01
N ARG A 198 3.76 -1.30 -19.12
CA ARG A 198 4.86 -1.40 -20.10
C ARG A 198 6.20 -1.05 -19.49
N HIS A 199 6.27 0.01 -18.70
CA HIS A 199 7.49 0.43 -18.01
C HIS A 199 7.96 -0.65 -17.04
N CYS A 200 7.06 -1.20 -16.20
CA CYS A 200 7.39 -2.29 -15.30
C CYS A 200 7.92 -3.53 -16.06
N ILE A 201 7.31 -3.88 -17.20
CA ILE A 201 7.78 -5.00 -18.04
C ILE A 201 9.18 -4.70 -18.60
N ALA A 202 9.43 -3.48 -19.06
CA ALA A 202 10.71 -3.07 -19.61
C ALA A 202 11.84 -3.10 -18.56
N ARG A 203 11.54 -2.66 -17.33
CA ARG A 203 12.52 -2.59 -16.23
C ARG A 203 12.76 -3.93 -15.54
N TYR A 204 11.69 -4.64 -15.18
CA TYR A 204 11.75 -5.83 -14.32
C TYR A 204 11.63 -7.16 -15.07
N GLY A 205 11.26 -7.09 -16.36
CA GLY A 205 11.08 -8.25 -17.21
C GLY A 205 9.70 -8.87 -17.12
N ARG A 206 9.19 -9.33 -18.26
CA ARG A 206 7.84 -9.89 -18.41
C ARG A 206 7.55 -11.07 -17.48
N GLN A 207 8.54 -11.92 -17.21
CA GLN A 207 8.33 -13.09 -16.33
C GLN A 207 8.09 -12.67 -14.89
N GLU A 208 8.82 -11.67 -14.40
CA GLU A 208 8.65 -11.13 -13.06
C GLU A 208 7.28 -10.45 -12.93
N VAL A 209 6.94 -9.54 -13.83
CA VAL A 209 5.69 -8.78 -13.79
C VAL A 209 4.43 -9.65 -13.87
N ARG A 210 4.50 -10.80 -14.57
CA ARG A 210 3.40 -11.79 -14.61
C ARG A 210 3.07 -12.44 -13.27
N THR A 211 3.97 -12.31 -12.30
CA THR A 211 3.75 -12.84 -10.95
C THR A 211 3.19 -11.80 -9.98
N TRP A 212 2.98 -10.56 -10.44
CA TRP A 212 2.34 -9.49 -9.68
C TRP A 212 0.82 -9.56 -9.85
N TYR A 213 0.09 -8.91 -8.97
CA TYR A 213 -1.35 -8.69 -9.12
C TYR A 213 -1.60 -7.24 -9.49
N TRP A 214 -2.69 -7.00 -10.23
CA TRP A 214 -3.11 -5.69 -10.69
C TRP A 214 -4.56 -5.49 -10.27
N GLU A 215 -4.78 -4.59 -9.33
CA GLU A 215 -6.08 -4.24 -8.76
C GLU A 215 -6.52 -2.90 -9.33
N VAL A 216 -7.78 -2.80 -9.76
CA VAL A 216 -8.32 -1.57 -10.33
C VAL A 216 -9.06 -0.84 -9.22
N TRP A 217 -8.48 0.27 -8.77
CA TRP A 217 -9.04 1.15 -7.74
C TRP A 217 -9.18 0.52 -6.34
N ASN A 218 -9.67 1.30 -5.37
CA ASN A 218 -10.02 0.83 -4.03
C ASN A 218 -11.39 1.34 -3.60
N GLU A 219 -12.21 0.43 -3.09
CA GLU A 219 -13.54 0.69 -2.49
C GLU A 219 -14.39 1.71 -3.29
N PRO A 220 -14.61 1.49 -4.60
CA PRO A 220 -15.34 2.45 -5.44
C PRO A 220 -16.81 2.62 -5.05
N ASP A 221 -17.34 1.72 -4.22
CA ASP A 221 -18.67 1.79 -3.63
C ASP A 221 -18.78 2.87 -2.54
N LEU A 222 -17.68 3.40 -2.02
CA LEU A 222 -17.67 4.43 -0.98
C LEU A 222 -17.35 5.81 -1.56
N ALA A 223 -18.22 6.79 -1.29
CA ALA A 223 -18.02 8.19 -1.71
C ALA A 223 -16.69 8.81 -1.24
N ALA A 224 -16.12 8.26 -0.15
CA ALA A 224 -14.83 8.67 0.38
C ALA A 224 -13.63 8.23 -0.47
N TYR A 225 -13.80 7.24 -1.36
CA TYR A 225 -12.75 6.68 -2.21
C TYR A 225 -13.07 6.75 -3.71
N PHE A 226 -14.31 7.07 -4.08
CA PHE A 226 -14.70 7.32 -5.46
C PHE A 226 -15.87 8.32 -5.50
N ILE A 227 -15.79 9.34 -6.35
CA ILE A 227 -16.76 10.46 -6.36
C ILE A 227 -18.22 10.03 -6.64
N ASP A 228 -18.38 8.89 -7.32
CA ASP A 228 -19.69 8.30 -7.63
C ASP A 228 -20.05 7.15 -6.67
N GLY A 229 -19.25 6.91 -5.64
CA GLY A 229 -19.52 5.88 -4.63
C GLY A 229 -20.80 6.16 -3.85
N GLY A 230 -21.52 5.09 -3.50
CA GLY A 230 -22.80 5.16 -2.80
C GLY A 230 -23.98 5.59 -3.68
N ARG A 231 -23.78 5.76 -4.99
CA ARG A 231 -24.90 5.90 -5.93
C ARG A 231 -25.63 4.55 -6.08
N PRO A 232 -26.97 4.57 -6.12
CA PRO A 232 -27.79 3.37 -6.26
C PRO A 232 -27.62 2.67 -7.63
#